data_AF-A0A2D9IP64-F1
#
_entry.id   AF-A0A2D9IP64-F1
#
_cell.length_a   1.000
_cell.length_b   1.000
_cell.length_c   1.000
_cell.angle_alpha   90.00
_cell.angle_beta   90.00
_cell.angle_gamma   90.00
#
_symmetry.space_group_name_H-M   'P 1'
#
loop_
_entity.id
_entity.type
_entity.pdbx_description
1 polymer ?
#
loop_
_entity_poly.entity_id
_entity_poly.type
_entity_poly.pdbx_seq_one_letter_code
_entity_poly.pdbx_strand_id
1 'polypeptide(L)' 'MGANSKHIARALMDEAKDGLPKVEVEVIPAGEKVKIEIEAEDFTSLRAALNSFLGWAYCADGVLDNG' A
#
# COMPACT_ATOMS: atom_id res chain seq x y z
N MET A 1 1.51 -2.25 -19.47
CA MET A 1 1.69 -2.90 -18.16
C MET A 1 2.01 -1.89 -17.05
N GLY A 2 2.81 -0.85 -17.30
CA GLY A 2 3.12 0.21 -16.31
C GLY A 2 2.06 1.26 -15.93
N ALA A 3 0.80 1.15 -16.36
CA ALA A 3 -0.26 2.10 -15.95
C ALA A 3 -0.87 1.75 -14.58
N ASN A 4 -0.87 0.46 -14.22
CA ASN A 4 -1.50 -0.06 -13.00
C ASN A 4 -0.70 0.32 -11.75
N SER A 5 0.63 0.31 -11.83
CA SER A 5 1.52 0.61 -10.70
C SER A 5 1.31 2.02 -10.13
N LYS A 6 1.06 3.02 -10.97
CA LYS A 6 0.78 4.40 -10.52
C LYS A 6 -0.56 4.54 -9.83
N HIS A 7 -1.59 3.83 -10.29
CA HIS A 7 -2.92 3.85 -9.68
C HIS A 7 -2.91 3.12 -8.33
N ILE A 8 -2.29 1.94 -8.28
CA ILE A 8 -2.10 1.18 -7.04
C ILE A 8 -1.28 1.99 -6.04
N ALA A 9 -0.15 2.59 -6.46
CA ALA A 9 0.66 3.42 -5.56
C ALA A 9 -0.14 4.60 -5.00
N ARG A 10 -1.00 5.24 -5.81
CA ARG A 10 -1.81 6.36 -5.35
C ARG A 10 -2.92 5.93 -4.39
N ALA A 11 -3.60 4.82 -4.67
CA ALA A 11 -4.58 4.24 -3.75
C ALA A 11 -3.94 3.90 -2.40
N LEU A 12 -2.79 3.23 -2.42
CA LEU A 12 -2.05 2.89 -1.20
C LEU A 12 -1.53 4.12 -0.44
N MET A 13 -1.13 5.19 -1.14
CA MET A 13 -0.74 6.46 -0.50
C MET A 13 -1.90 7.14 0.21
N ASP A 14 -3.10 7.13 -0.38
CA ASP A 14 -4.26 7.78 0.23
C ASP A 14 -4.74 6.98 1.45
N GLU A 15 -4.69 5.65 1.43
CA GLU A 15 -4.97 4.80 2.60
C GLU A 15 -3.89 4.94 3.70
N ALA A 16 -2.62 5.09 3.31
CA ALA A 16 -1.52 5.30 4.25
C ALA A 16 -1.64 6.62 5.04
N LYS A 17 -2.26 7.66 4.45
CA LYS A 17 -2.47 8.96 5.10
C LYS A 17 -3.47 8.90 6.25
N ASP A 18 -4.45 8.01 6.19
CA ASP A 18 -5.41 7.82 7.29
C ASP A 18 -4.79 7.09 8.49
N GLY A 19 -3.55 6.61 8.35
CA GLY A 19 -2.61 6.38 9.44
C GLY A 19 -2.95 5.20 10.35
N LEU A 20 -2.12 4.17 10.31
CA LEU A 20 -2.14 3.13 11.35
C LEU A 20 -1.37 3.64 12.58
N PRO A 21 -1.95 3.53 13.79
CA PRO A 21 -1.26 3.99 14.99
C PRO A 21 0.05 3.22 15.20
N LYS A 22 1.15 3.96 15.48
CA LYS A 22 2.51 3.43 15.72
C LYS A 22 3.19 2.78 14.51
N VAL A 23 2.72 3.09 13.31
CA VAL A 23 3.30 2.59 12.07
C VAL A 23 3.54 3.77 11.14
N GLU A 24 4.79 3.92 10.69
CA GLU A 24 5.16 4.83 9.62
C GLU A 24 5.17 4.05 8.30
N VAL A 25 4.52 4.62 7.27
CA VAL A 25 4.46 3.99 5.96
C VAL A 25 4.83 4.98 4.87
N GLU A 26 5.83 4.62 4.07
CA GLU A 26 6.23 5.34 2.87
C GLU A 26 5.94 4.49 1.64
N VAL A 27 5.18 5.04 0.70
CA VAL A 27 4.89 4.39 -0.58
C VAL A 27 5.64 5.14 -1.68
N ILE A 28 6.59 4.47 -2.32
CA ILE A 28 7.45 5.03 -3.35
C ILE A 28 7.12 4.38 -4.71
N PRO A 29 6.61 5.14 -5.69
CA PRO A 29 6.37 4.64 -7.03
C PRO A 29 7.70 4.45 -7.76
N ALA A 30 8.00 3.21 -8.17
CA ALA A 30 9.24 2.81 -8.83
C ALA A 30 8.97 2.32 -10.26
N GLY A 31 8.42 3.19 -11.11
CA GLY A 31 8.07 2.87 -12.49
C GLY A 31 6.93 1.85 -12.57
N GLU A 32 7.22 0.64 -13.07
CA GLU A 32 6.27 -0.48 -13.10
C GLU A 32 6.16 -1.22 -11.75
N LYS A 33 6.98 -0.84 -10.76
CA LYS A 33 6.98 -1.41 -9.41
C LYS A 33 6.46 -0.40 -8.39
N VAL A 34 6.00 -0.91 -7.26
CA VAL A 34 5.69 -0.11 -6.07
C VAL A 34 6.60 -0.60 -4.96
N LYS A 35 7.32 0.33 -4.31
CA LYS A 35 8.07 0.04 -3.09
C LYS A 35 7.25 0.58 -1.92
N ILE A 36 7.11 -0.22 -0.87
CA ILE A 36 6.42 0.14 0.36
C ILE A 36 7.42 -0.10 1.48
N GLU A 37 7.72 0.95 2.24
CA GLU A 37 8.53 0.88 3.46
C GLU A 37 7.59 1.05 4.65
N ILE A 38 7.63 0.10 5.57
CA ILE A 38 6.77 0.06 6.75
C ILE A 38 7.68 -0.07 7.96
N GLU A 39 7.62 0.90 8.85
CA GLU A 39 8.33 0.90 10.13
C GLU A 39 7.31 0.90 11.27
N ALA A 40 7.49 0.03 12.25
CA ALA A 40 6.58 -0.09 13.38
C ALA A 40 7.37 -0.36 14.66
N GLU A 41 6.88 0.17 15.78
CA GLU A 41 7.52 0.01 17.09
C GLU A 41 7.42 -1.43 17.64
N ASP A 42 6.44 -2.19 17.15
CA ASP A 42 6.19 -3.56 17.59
C ASP A 42 5.73 -4.47 16.44
N PHE A 43 6.01 -5.77 16.59
CA PHE A 43 5.74 -6.78 15.57
C PHE A 43 4.23 -7.01 15.32
N THR A 44 3.38 -6.72 16.31
CA THR A 44 1.93 -6.91 16.18
C THR A 44 1.35 -5.83 15.26
N SER A 45 1.77 -4.58 15.47
CA SER A 45 1.43 -3.43 14.63
C SER A 45 1.97 -3.60 13.21
N LEU A 46 3.21 -4.08 13.05
CA LEU A 46 3.79 -4.39 11.73
C LEU A 46 2.94 -5.41 10.96
N ARG A 47 2.58 -6.53 11.61
CA ARG A 47 1.75 -7.58 10.99
C ARG A 47 0.38 -7.06 10.58
N ALA A 48 -0.25 -6.26 11.44
CA ALA A 48 -1.56 -5.65 11.15
C ALA A 48 -1.49 -4.70 9.96
N ALA A 49 -0.44 -3.87 9.89
CA ALA A 49 -0.19 -2.99 8.76
C ALA A 49 0.02 -3.77 7.47
N LEU A 50 0.93 -4.75 7.47
CA LEU A 50 1.24 -5.55 6.29
C LEU A 50 -0.02 -6.24 5.72
N ASN A 51 -0.85 -6.80 6.60
CA ASN A 51 -2.11 -7.43 6.19
C ASN A 51 -3.11 -6.44 5.59
N SER A 52 -3.18 -5.21 6.12
CA SER A 52 -4.05 -4.16 5.59
C SER A 52 -3.57 -3.71 4.20
N PHE A 53 -2.26 -3.48 4.04
CA PHE A 53 -1.65 -3.11 2.76
C PHE A 53 -1.83 -4.17 1.67
N LEU A 54 -1.70 -5.45 2.03
CA LEU A 54 -1.97 -6.54 1.09
C LEU A 54 -3.45 -6.58 0.66
N GLY A 55 -4.37 -6.34 1.60
CA GLY A 55 -5.80 -6.23 1.30
C GLY A 55 -6.10 -5.08 0.34
N TRP A 56 -5.55 -3.90 0.59
CA TRP A 56 -5.72 -2.73 -0.27
C TRP A 56 -5.06 -2.88 -1.64
N ALA A 57 -3.87 -3.49 -1.71
CA ALA A 57 -3.21 -3.79 -2.98
C ALA A 57 -4.06 -4.73 -3.84
N TYR A 58 -4.67 -5.75 -3.22
CA TYR A 58 -5.61 -6.65 -3.89
C TYR A 58 -6.88 -5.94 -4.36
N CYS A 59 -7.47 -5.07 -3.53
CA CYS A 59 -8.62 -4.25 -3.93
C CYS A 59 -8.30 -3.31 -5.10
N ALA A 60 -7.13 -2.67 -5.09
CA ALA A 60 -6.70 -1.77 -6.16
C ALA A 60 -6.47 -2.50 -7.50
N ASP A 61 -5.99 -3.75 -7.46
CA ASP A 61 -5.85 -4.60 -8.65
C ASP A 61 -7.21 -5.07 -9.19
N GLY A 62 -8.15 -5.47 -8.31
CA GLY A 62 -9.49 -5.91 -8.71
C GLY A 62 -10.38 -4.81 -9.32
N VAL A 63 -10.09 -3.54 -9.03
CA VAL A 63 -10.75 -2.38 -9.67
C VAL A 63 -10.25 -2.16 -11.10
N LEU A 64 -9.03 -2.59 -11.42
CA LEU A 64 -8.46 -2.50 -12.77
C LEU A 64 -8.94 -3.62 -13.71
N ASP A 65 -9.38 -4.76 -13.14
CA ASP A 65 -9.87 -5.91 -13.92
C ASP A 65 -11.38 -5.83 -14.28
N ASN A 66 -12.12 -4.87 -13.69
CA ASN A 66 -13.55 -4.62 -13.94
C ASN A 66 -13.84 -3.29 -14.66
N GLY A 67 -12.82 -2.63 -15.23
CA GLY A 67 -12.92 -1.34 -15.93
C GLY A 67 -12.67 -1.42 -17.42
#